data_AF-A0A8X6G0M9-F1
#
_entry.id   AF-A0A8X6G0M9-F1
#
_cell.length_a   1.000
_cell.length_b   1.000
_cell.length_c   1.000
_cell.angle_alpha   90.00
_cell.angle_beta   90.00
_cell.angle_gamma   90.00
#
_symmetry.space_group_name_H-M   'P 1'
#
loop_
_entity.id
_entity.type
_entity.pdbx_description
1 polymer ?
#
loop_
_entity_poly.entity_id
_entity_poly.type
_entity_poly.pdbx_seq_one_letter_code
_entity_poly.pdbx_strand_id
1 'polypeptide(L)'
;MSCGDASSLKSDARMVLQSKIWSNVNWICRQFLQLGFQIIMLLDALPLLEAPEIIFSRKETYQLMKCLEDAIINQGNKDSLENSDRVNIIRLALVRNLARSFVIETGDSESDDEI
;
A
#
# COMPACT_ATOMS: atom_id res chain seq x y z
N MET A 1 49.48 37.08 5.73
CA MET A 1 48.57 36.27 4.88
C MET A 1 48.07 35.11 5.73
N SER A 2 46.86 35.21 6.29
CA SER A 2 46.25 34.11 7.02
C SER A 2 45.34 33.37 6.04
N CYS A 3 45.73 32.14 5.68
CA CYS A 3 44.92 31.22 4.91
C CYS A 3 43.70 30.86 5.76
N GLY A 4 42.52 31.36 5.37
CA GLY A 4 41.26 30.94 5.96
C GLY A 4 41.04 29.45 5.72
N ASP A 5 40.89 28.71 6.81
CA ASP A 5 40.88 27.26 6.88
C ASP A 5 39.79 26.62 6.00
N ALA A 6 40.23 25.95 4.92
CA ALA A 6 39.38 25.18 4.01
C ALA A 6 38.63 24.00 4.69
N SER A 7 39.03 23.63 5.91
CA SER A 7 38.39 22.62 6.76
C SER A 7 37.09 23.11 7.40
N SER A 8 36.96 24.41 7.68
CA SER A 8 35.73 25.00 8.24
C SER A 8 34.60 25.04 7.20
N LEU A 9 34.93 25.48 5.98
CA LEU A 9 33.99 25.53 4.84
C LEU A 9 33.46 24.15 4.41
N LYS A 10 34.29 23.09 4.50
CA LYS A 10 33.84 21.71 4.19
C LYS A 10 32.83 21.20 5.22
N SER A 11 33.00 21.55 6.49
CA SER A 11 32.06 21.16 7.56
C SER A 11 30.70 21.86 7.38
N ASP A 12 30.69 23.14 7.03
CA ASP A 12 29.46 23.88 6.74
C ASP A 12 28.73 23.35 5.51
N ALA A 13 29.44 23.07 4.42
CA ALA A 13 28.83 22.48 3.22
C ALA A 13 28.21 21.09 3.52
N ARG A 14 28.86 20.29 4.37
CA ARG A 14 28.37 18.97 4.80
C ARG A 14 27.13 19.08 5.67
N MET A 15 27.07 20.06 6.57
CA MET A 15 25.92 20.34 7.42
C MET A 15 24.71 20.81 6.59
N VAL A 16 24.93 21.69 5.61
CA VAL A 16 23.86 22.17 4.71
C VAL A 16 23.36 21.05 3.79
N LEU A 17 24.25 20.22 3.25
CA LEU A 17 23.87 19.04 2.46
C LEU A 17 23.09 18.03 3.30
N GLN A 18 23.55 17.70 4.51
CA GLN A 18 22.82 16.80 5.40
C GLN A 18 21.46 17.36 5.80
N SER A 19 21.35 18.67 6.06
CA SER A 19 20.07 19.33 6.37
C SER A 19 19.10 19.30 5.18
N LYS A 20 19.58 19.54 3.95
CA LYS A 20 18.77 19.45 2.74
C LYS A 20 18.35 18.02 2.41
N ILE A 21 19.26 17.05 2.58
CA ILE A 21 18.96 15.62 2.41
C ILE A 21 17.95 15.17 3.45
N TRP A 22 18.15 15.50 4.72
CA TRP A 22 17.22 15.16 5.79
C TRP A 22 15.85 15.81 5.58
N SER A 23 15.82 17.06 5.11
CA SER A 23 14.56 17.76 4.77
C SER A 23 13.86 17.12 3.57
N ASN A 24 14.59 16.71 2.53
CA ASN A 24 14.01 16.00 1.39
C ASN A 24 13.53 14.60 1.76
N VAL A 25 14.29 13.85 2.56
CA VAL A 25 13.89 12.54 3.06
C VAL A 25 12.67 12.68 3.98
N ASN A 26 12.65 13.67 4.87
CA ASN A 26 11.48 13.93 5.72
C ASN A 26 10.27 14.40 4.92
N TRP A 27 10.46 15.17 3.84
CA TRP A 27 9.40 15.58 2.93
C TRP A 27 8.83 14.39 2.15
N ILE A 28 9.69 13.52 1.59
CA ILE A 28 9.28 12.27 0.92
C ILE A 28 8.58 11.34 1.92
N CYS A 29 9.16 11.13 3.09
CA CYS A 29 8.55 10.34 4.14
C CYS A 29 7.21 10.94 4.57
N ARG A 30 7.06 12.25 4.76
CA ARG A 30 5.76 12.88 5.07
C ARG A 30 4.75 12.78 3.93
N GLN A 31 5.20 12.83 2.68
CA GLN A 31 4.34 12.69 1.49
C GLN A 31 3.81 11.26 1.36
N PHE A 32 4.66 10.25 1.58
CA PHE A 32 4.28 8.83 1.56
C PHE A 32 3.59 8.36 2.85
N LEU A 33 3.84 8.99 4.00
CA LEU A 33 3.25 8.64 5.30
C LEU A 33 1.80 9.12 5.45
N GLN A 34 1.38 10.15 4.70
CA GLN A 34 0.01 10.69 4.78
C GLN A 34 -1.03 9.84 4.04
N LEU A 35 -0.60 9.01 3.10
CA LEU A 35 -1.41 7.99 2.45
C LEU A 35 -1.08 6.66 3.13
N GLY A 36 -1.82 6.37 4.22
CA GLY A 36 -1.50 5.26 5.13
C GLY A 36 -0.99 4.03 4.38
N PHE A 37 0.24 3.63 4.71
CA PHE A 37 1.02 2.53 4.11
C PHE A 37 0.18 1.28 3.76
N GLN A 38 -0.84 0.99 4.55
CA GLN A 38 -1.83 -0.07 4.31
C GLN A 38 -2.58 0.09 2.96
N ILE A 39 -3.05 1.29 2.62
CA ILE A 39 -3.73 1.56 1.34
C ILE A 39 -2.75 1.37 0.18
N ILE A 40 -1.50 1.82 0.32
CA ILE A 40 -0.49 1.66 -0.72
C ILE A 40 -0.21 0.17 -0.97
N MET A 41 0.01 -0.63 0.09
CA MET A 41 0.19 -2.07 -0.05
C MET A 41 -1.03 -2.77 -0.67
N LEU A 42 -2.24 -2.31 -0.35
CA LEU A 42 -3.46 -2.86 -0.93
C LEU A 42 -3.64 -2.48 -2.41
N LEU A 43 -3.20 -1.28 -2.81
CA LEU A 43 -3.15 -0.88 -4.23
C LEU A 43 -2.15 -1.74 -5.01
N ASP A 44 -0.97 -2.01 -4.44
CA ASP A 44 0.04 -2.88 -5.07
C ASP A 44 -0.45 -4.34 -5.19
N ALA A 45 -1.38 -4.76 -4.33
CA ALA A 45 -2.01 -6.08 -4.39
C ALA A 45 -3.15 -6.19 -5.42
N LEU A 46 -3.65 -5.08 -5.99
CA LEU A 46 -4.72 -5.08 -7.00
C LEU A 46 -4.48 -6.04 -8.18
N PRO A 47 -3.32 -6.04 -8.87
CA PRO A 47 -3.09 -6.98 -9.97
C PRO A 47 -3.19 -8.44 -9.52
N LEU A 48 -2.83 -8.75 -8.27
CA LEU A 48 -2.92 -10.09 -7.71
C LEU A 48 -4.37 -10.47 -7.35
N LEU A 49 -5.17 -9.50 -6.90
CA LEU A 49 -6.60 -9.69 -6.64
C LEU A 49 -7.40 -9.90 -7.92
N GLU A 50 -7.01 -9.23 -9.01
CA GLU A 50 -7.66 -9.32 -10.32
C GLU A 50 -7.11 -10.41 -11.25
N ALA A 51 -5.97 -11.01 -10.91
CA ALA A 51 -5.34 -12.10 -11.69
C ALA A 51 -6.35 -13.23 -11.95
N PRO A 52 -6.39 -13.86 -13.15
CA PRO A 52 -7.38 -14.87 -13.52
C PRO A 52 -7.29 -16.17 -12.71
N GLU A 53 -6.14 -16.43 -12.11
CA GLU A 53 -5.93 -17.50 -11.13
C GLU A 53 -6.19 -16.97 -9.71
N ILE A 54 -6.58 -17.85 -8.80
CA ILE A 54 -6.79 -17.45 -7.40
C ILE A 54 -5.46 -17.50 -6.68
N ILE A 55 -4.93 -16.31 -6.40
CA ILE A 55 -3.71 -16.13 -5.61
C ILE A 55 -4.05 -16.02 -4.12
N PHE A 56 -5.14 -15.32 -3.79
CA PHE A 56 -5.63 -15.18 -2.42
C PHE A 56 -6.84 -16.07 -2.18
N SER A 57 -6.75 -16.92 -1.16
CA SER A 57 -7.89 -17.69 -0.66
C SER A 57 -8.98 -16.79 -0.07
N ARG A 58 -10.17 -17.35 0.17
CA ARG A 58 -11.26 -16.65 0.88
C ARG A 58 -10.77 -16.06 2.21
N LYS A 59 -10.02 -16.85 2.98
CA LYS A 59 -9.51 -16.45 4.30
C LYS A 59 -8.55 -15.27 4.20
N GLU A 60 -7.62 -15.30 3.26
CA GLU A 60 -6.66 -14.21 3.03
C GLU A 60 -7.37 -12.95 2.55
N THR A 61 -8.35 -13.10 1.66
CA THR A 61 -9.17 -11.98 1.16
C THR A 61 -9.93 -11.30 2.29
N TYR A 62 -10.51 -12.04 3.23
CA TYR A 62 -11.13 -11.46 4.43
C TYR A 62 -10.13 -10.71 5.32
N GLN A 63 -8.89 -11.19 5.43
CA GLN A 63 -7.84 -10.47 6.16
C GLN A 63 -7.51 -9.13 5.49
N LEU A 64 -7.41 -9.11 4.15
CA LEU A 64 -7.17 -7.89 3.39
C LEU A 64 -8.34 -6.89 3.51
N MET A 65 -9.59 -7.38 3.50
CA MET A 65 -10.77 -6.55 3.77
C MET A 65 -10.70 -5.89 5.15
N LYS A 66 -10.31 -6.64 6.18
CA LYS A 66 -10.11 -6.09 7.52
C LYS A 66 -9.00 -5.05 7.57
N CYS A 67 -7.88 -5.30 6.88
CA CYS A 67 -6.78 -4.32 6.78
C CYS A 67 -7.22 -3.01 6.11
N LEU A 68 -8.10 -3.07 5.11
CA LEU A 68 -8.69 -1.88 4.48
C LEU A 68 -9.59 -1.11 5.45
N GLU A 69 -10.42 -1.81 6.22
CA GLU A 69 -11.28 -1.19 7.24
C GLU A 69 -10.44 -0.48 8.32
N ASP A 70 -9.42 -1.15 8.85
CA ASP A 70 -8.50 -0.57 9.81
C ASP A 70 -7.80 0.67 9.23
N ALA A 71 -7.40 0.63 7.95
CA ALA A 71 -6.77 1.77 7.27
C ALA A 71 -7.70 2.98 7.14
N ILE A 72 -8.98 2.75 6.84
CA ILE A 72 -10.00 3.81 6.75
C ILE A 72 -10.23 4.45 8.13
N ILE A 73 -10.37 3.62 9.18
CA ILE A 73 -10.57 4.10 10.55
C ILE A 73 -9.37 4.94 11.00
N ASN A 74 -8.15 4.48 10.73
CA ASN A 74 -6.91 5.14 11.16
C ASN A 74 -6.60 6.44 10.42
N GLN A 75 -7.09 6.63 9.18
CA GLN A 75 -6.89 7.89 8.46
C GLN A 75 -7.78 9.03 9.00
N GLY A 76 -8.81 8.72 9.78
CA GLY A 76 -9.89 9.66 10.12
C GLY A 76 -10.61 10.13 8.86
N ASN A 77 -11.71 10.89 9.00
CA ASN A 77 -12.45 11.49 7.86
C ASN A 77 -11.62 12.58 7.12
N LYS A 78 -10.36 12.31 6.77
CA LYS A 78 -9.66 13.00 5.68
C LYS A 78 -10.26 12.48 4.37
N ASP A 79 -11.50 12.90 4.12
CA ASP A 79 -12.26 12.69 2.90
C ASP A 79 -11.64 13.51 1.76
N SER A 80 -10.41 13.18 1.40
CA SER A 80 -9.90 13.51 0.08
C SER A 80 -10.64 12.62 -0.92
N LEU A 81 -11.21 13.22 -1.96
CA LEU A 81 -11.85 12.52 -3.07
C LEU A 81 -10.95 11.39 -3.62
N GLU A 82 -9.64 11.63 -3.69
CA GLU A 82 -8.63 10.67 -4.14
C GLU A 82 -8.52 9.43 -3.22
N ASN A 83 -8.71 9.59 -1.90
CA ASN A 83 -8.72 8.47 -0.97
C ASN A 83 -10.00 7.64 -1.11
N SER A 84 -11.14 8.28 -1.36
CA SER A 84 -12.41 7.59 -1.59
C SER A 84 -12.34 6.69 -2.83
N ASP A 85 -11.81 7.19 -3.93
CA ASP A 85 -11.67 6.43 -5.17
C ASP A 85 -10.74 5.22 -5.00
N ARG A 86 -9.58 5.41 -4.33
CA ARG A 86 -8.65 4.32 -4.01
C ARG A 86 -9.31 3.24 -3.16
N VAL A 87 -10.03 3.63 -2.12
CA VAL A 87 -10.76 2.70 -1.26
C VAL A 87 -11.81 1.93 -2.07
N ASN A 88 -12.55 2.59 -2.94
CA ASN A 88 -13.59 1.97 -3.75
C ASN A 88 -13.00 0.97 -4.76
N ILE A 89 -11.87 1.29 -5.39
CA ILE A 89 -11.15 0.38 -6.29
C ILE A 89 -10.70 -0.88 -5.53
N ILE A 90 -10.09 -0.72 -4.35
CA ILE A 90 -9.65 -1.86 -3.52
C ILE A 90 -10.84 -2.71 -3.11
N ARG A 91 -11.95 -2.10 -2.67
CA ARG A 91 -13.19 -2.82 -2.31
C ARG A 91 -13.71 -3.67 -3.47
N LEU A 92 -13.75 -3.09 -4.68
CA LEU A 92 -14.24 -3.80 -5.85
C LEU A 92 -13.35 -5.00 -6.19
N ALA A 93 -12.03 -4.83 -6.14
CA ALA A 93 -11.08 -5.92 -6.41
C ALA A 93 -11.20 -7.06 -5.37
N LEU A 94 -11.33 -6.72 -4.08
CA LEU A 94 -11.52 -7.70 -3.00
C LEU A 94 -12.81 -8.49 -3.18
N VAL A 95 -13.93 -7.83 -3.47
CA VAL A 95 -15.22 -8.50 -3.69
C VAL A 95 -15.15 -9.44 -4.90
N ARG A 96 -14.48 -9.02 -5.98
CA ARG A 96 -14.33 -9.85 -7.17
C ARG A 96 -13.46 -11.08 -6.90
N ASN A 97 -12.35 -10.90 -6.20
CA ASN A 97 -11.49 -12.01 -5.80
C ASN A 97 -12.25 -13.01 -4.90
N LEU A 98 -13.03 -12.49 -3.95
CA LEU A 98 -13.87 -13.29 -3.07
C LEU A 98 -14.94 -14.06 -3.86
N ALA A 99 -15.65 -13.41 -4.79
CA ALA A 99 -16.64 -14.07 -5.63
C ALA A 99 -16.04 -15.22 -6.45
N ARG A 100 -14.83 -15.03 -6.98
CA ARG A 100 -14.12 -16.06 -7.75
C ARG A 100 -13.66 -17.23 -6.88
N SER A 101 -13.17 -16.96 -5.66
CA SER A 101 -12.81 -18.01 -4.71
C SER A 101 -14.00 -18.83 -4.23
N PHE A 102 -15.19 -18.24 -4.14
CA PHE A 102 -16.40 -19.05 -3.93
C PHE A 102 -16.69 -20.01 -5.09
N VAL A 103 -16.59 -19.56 -6.35
CA VAL A 103 -16.90 -20.39 -7.52
C VAL A 103 -15.94 -21.57 -7.65
N ILE A 104 -14.65 -21.35 -7.43
CA ILE A 104 -13.63 -22.40 -7.59
C ILE A 104 -13.72 -23.43 -6.46
N GLU A 105 -13.87 -22.99 -5.21
CA GLU A 105 -14.01 -23.93 -4.09
C GLU A 105 -15.30 -24.77 -4.15
N THR A 106 -16.30 -24.37 -4.94
CA THR A 106 -17.49 -25.19 -5.22
C THR A 106 -17.39 -26.02 -6.51
N GLY A 107 -16.49 -25.66 -7.43
CA GLY A 107 -16.31 -26.37 -8.71
C GLY A 107 -15.44 -27.62 -8.59
N ASP A 108 -14.57 -27.68 -7.58
CA ASP A 108 -13.68 -28.82 -7.32
C ASP A 108 -14.38 -29.97 -6.55
N SER A 109 -15.71 -29.92 -6.40
CA SER A 109 -16.51 -30.97 -5.74
C SER A 109 -17.46 -31.76 -6.68
N GLU A 110 -17.35 -31.60 -8.01
CA GLU A 110 -18.10 -32.40 -9.00
C GLU A 110 -17.17 -33.34 -9.80
N SER A 111 -16.63 -34.35 -9.11
CA SER A 111 -16.13 -35.64 -9.66
C SER A 111 -15.92 -36.53 -8.42
N ASP A 112 -16.70 -37.56 -8.12
CA ASP A 112 -16.98 -38.74 -8.92
C ASP A 112 -18.28 -39.40 -8.44
N ASP A 113 -19.31 -39.43 -9.28
CA ASP A 113 -20.41 -40.40 -9.18
C ASP A 113 -20.69 -40.92 -10.61
N GLU A 114 -19.79 -41.75 -11.14
CA GLU A 114 -20.10 -42.63 -12.28
C GLU A 114 -20.03 -44.10 -11.82
N ILE A 115 -21.24 -44.65 -11.62
CA ILE A 115 -21.75 -46.04 -11.78
C ILE A 115 -20.83 -47.20 -11.40
#